data_AF-A0A559IKB1-F1
#
_entry.id   AF-A0A559IKB1-F1
#
_cell.length_a   1.000
_cell.length_b   1.000
_cell.length_c   1.000
_cell.angle_alpha   90.00
_cell.angle_beta   90.00
_cell.angle_gamma   90.00
#
_symmetry.space_group_name_H-M   'P 1'
#
loop_
_entity.id
_entity.type
_entity.pdbx_description
1 polymer ?
#
loop_
_entity_poly.entity_id
_entity_poly.type
_entity_poly.pdbx_seq_one_letter_code
_entity_poly.pdbx_strand_id
1 'polypeptide(L)'
;MLSSNKNKGILLIGVLAVILLIIMYRMNSIDTSQHSQNNNNSLPSKTKTTEMTDTQSSSNVEHNLKHKIDTLFVQHQLLENSSTAPSYINDQTIVFDVDQYIDEKGTSVHNILKFDRVKNKIENIYQSKPNISIGSLVGINNVLYWVEYPVYLEAVTPWEIKYYSLITNERGTLRKGVGEDFINPPVLFVENNQLSWIEKKIHEKVVTSEAIIHIPDSNKNVVVGVSHLNEKDKKKKDGRFMLHHRPVEEGLLINQSVFKRVNNKTVKSFDLYFYPYNNKTAPTVIYPNSDEIIDFTANQEWLVLCTYGKVQVINRKSGQLQYEVLGESKELTFDTPFIRGEFLYYRYSTSQIFKLNLDNGDKEEVTSPRSTTSKIFNSNQFLGFAYNQSVNPNSDNRVEFTVINTEAVD
;
A
#
# COMPACT_ATOMS: atom_id res chain seq x y z
N MET A 1 -54.12 -15.94 -19.98
CA MET A 1 -52.91 -15.59 -20.77
C MET A 1 -51.70 -15.65 -19.84
N LEU A 2 -51.11 -16.84 -19.69
CA LEU A 2 -49.87 -17.07 -18.94
C LEU A 2 -49.03 -18.00 -19.79
N SER A 3 -48.08 -17.44 -20.54
CA SER A 3 -47.10 -18.19 -21.32
C SER A 3 -45.94 -17.27 -21.68
N SER A 4 -44.73 -17.82 -21.62
CA SER A 4 -43.48 -17.29 -22.20
C SER A 4 -42.67 -16.28 -21.37
N ASN A 5 -42.10 -16.73 -20.25
CA ASN A 5 -40.88 -16.11 -19.68
C ASN A 5 -39.82 -17.10 -19.19
N LYS A 6 -40.03 -18.42 -19.34
CA LYS A 6 -39.05 -19.43 -18.87
C LYS A 6 -37.88 -19.70 -19.85
N ASN A 7 -37.98 -19.28 -21.11
CA ASN A 7 -36.95 -19.60 -22.13
C ASN A 7 -35.83 -18.56 -22.28
N LYS A 8 -35.95 -17.37 -21.68
CA LYS A 8 -34.88 -16.34 -21.75
C LYS A 8 -33.76 -16.57 -20.73
N GLY A 9 -34.04 -17.19 -19.58
CA GLY A 9 -33.04 -17.50 -18.56
C GLY A 9 -32.06 -18.61 -18.98
N ILE A 10 -32.56 -19.62 -19.71
CA ILE A 10 -31.73 -20.76 -20.16
C ILE A 10 -30.74 -20.33 -21.25
N LEU A 11 -31.13 -19.39 -22.11
CA LEU A 11 -30.24 -18.86 -23.16
C LEU A 11 -29.09 -18.01 -22.58
N LEU A 12 -29.36 -17.24 -21.51
CA LEU A 12 -28.36 -16.39 -20.88
C LEU A 12 -27.30 -17.20 -20.10
N ILE A 13 -27.72 -18.28 -19.43
CA ILE A 13 -26.83 -19.19 -18.71
C ILE A 13 -25.93 -19.97 -19.68
N GLY A 14 -26.47 -20.37 -20.84
CA GLY A 14 -25.68 -21.05 -21.88
C GLY A 14 -24.57 -20.17 -22.47
N VAL A 15 -24.84 -18.88 -22.70
CA VAL A 15 -23.83 -17.95 -23.24
C VAL A 15 -22.73 -17.66 -22.22
N LEU A 16 -23.07 -17.52 -20.93
CA LEU A 16 -22.08 -17.29 -19.88
C LEU A 16 -21.14 -18.49 -19.70
N ALA A 17 -21.67 -19.72 -19.80
CA ALA A 17 -20.87 -20.94 -19.70
C ALA A 17 -19.87 -21.10 -20.86
N VAL A 18 -20.25 -20.70 -22.07
CA VAL A 18 -19.36 -20.73 -23.25
C VAL A 18 -18.25 -19.69 -23.13
N ILE A 19 -18.54 -18.49 -22.60
CA ILE A 19 -17.52 -17.45 -22.36
C ILE A 19 -16.51 -17.91 -21.30
N LEU A 20 -16.98 -18.51 -20.20
CA LEU A 20 -16.11 -19.07 -19.16
C LEU A 20 -15.22 -20.21 -19.69
N LEU A 21 -15.74 -21.09 -20.54
CA LEU A 21 -14.96 -22.15 -21.19
C LEU A 21 -13.88 -21.59 -22.12
N ILE A 22 -14.16 -20.51 -22.86
CA ILE A 22 -13.16 -19.85 -23.73
C ILE A 22 -12.06 -19.17 -22.90
N ILE A 23 -12.40 -18.57 -21.75
CA ILE A 23 -11.43 -17.96 -20.84
C ILE A 23 -10.54 -19.04 -20.22
N MET A 24 -11.11 -20.16 -19.75
CA MET A 24 -10.33 -21.27 -19.20
C MET A 24 -9.43 -21.94 -20.26
N TYR A 25 -9.90 -22.08 -21.50
CA TYR A 25 -9.08 -22.63 -22.59
C TYR A 25 -7.89 -21.70 -22.95
N ARG A 26 -8.06 -20.38 -22.86
CA ARG A 26 -6.96 -19.43 -23.08
C ARG A 26 -5.94 -19.42 -21.93
N MET A 27 -6.35 -19.69 -20.69
CA MET A 27 -5.42 -19.78 -19.57
C MET A 27 -4.59 -21.08 -19.58
N ASN A 28 -5.11 -22.17 -20.15
CA ASN A 28 -4.40 -23.45 -20.27
C ASN A 28 -3.46 -23.60 -21.49
N SER A 29 -3.32 -22.57 -22.34
CA SER A 29 -2.44 -22.60 -23.52
C SER A 29 -1.17 -21.77 -23.38
N ILE A 30 -0.87 -21.28 -22.17
CA ILE A 30 0.41 -20.65 -21.85
C ILE A 30 1.19 -21.64 -21.02
N ASP A 31 1.76 -22.65 -21.69
CA ASP A 31 2.96 -23.26 -21.15
C ASP A 31 3.92 -23.73 -22.24
N THR A 32 5.21 -23.60 -21.92
CA THR A 32 6.37 -24.26 -22.51
C THR A 32 6.70 -24.04 -23.99
N SER A 33 7.61 -23.10 -24.23
CA SER A 33 8.70 -23.33 -25.19
C SER A 33 10.03 -22.87 -24.58
N GLN A 34 10.59 -23.73 -23.73
CA GLN A 34 12.02 -23.68 -23.41
C GLN A 34 12.78 -24.56 -24.40
N HIS A 35 13.60 -23.93 -25.25
CA HIS A 35 14.79 -24.56 -25.78
C HIS A 35 15.97 -23.58 -25.75
N SER A 36 16.91 -23.91 -24.86
CA SER A 36 18.37 -23.72 -24.86
C SER A 36 18.98 -22.50 -25.55
N GLN A 37 19.81 -21.74 -24.82
CA GLN A 37 21.24 -22.04 -24.76
C GLN A 37 21.95 -21.20 -23.67
N ASN A 38 22.71 -21.91 -22.84
CA ASN A 38 23.71 -21.39 -21.92
C ASN A 38 24.71 -20.49 -22.64
N ASN A 39 24.89 -19.27 -22.15
CA ASN A 39 26.15 -18.57 -22.28
C ASN A 39 26.58 -18.09 -20.89
N ASN A 40 27.68 -18.70 -20.44
CA ASN A 40 28.44 -18.35 -19.26
C ASN A 40 28.86 -16.87 -19.32
N ASN A 41 28.52 -16.12 -18.27
CA ASN A 41 29.43 -15.16 -17.69
C ASN A 41 29.17 -15.11 -16.18
N SER A 42 30.02 -15.85 -15.47
CA SER A 42 30.14 -15.94 -14.03
C SER A 42 30.43 -14.58 -13.39
N LEU A 43 29.59 -14.14 -12.45
CA LEU A 43 30.01 -13.25 -11.37
C LEU A 43 30.70 -14.08 -10.27
N PRO A 44 31.72 -13.54 -9.56
CA PRO A 44 32.48 -14.28 -8.58
C PRO A 44 31.80 -14.34 -7.20
N SER A 45 31.70 -15.59 -6.73
CA SER A 45 32.02 -16.10 -5.39
C SER A 45 31.34 -15.54 -4.13
N LYS A 46 30.48 -16.41 -3.58
CA LYS A 46 30.37 -16.80 -2.15
C LYS A 46 30.80 -15.75 -1.11
N THR A 47 29.81 -15.07 -0.57
CA THR A 47 29.84 -14.52 0.80
C THR A 47 28.86 -15.33 1.64
N LYS A 48 29.19 -15.57 2.92
CA LYS A 48 28.34 -16.34 3.86
C LYS A 48 26.94 -15.72 3.95
N THR A 49 25.97 -16.36 3.32
CA THR A 49 24.54 -16.17 3.56
C THR A 49 24.20 -16.81 4.90
N THR A 50 23.67 -16.05 5.85
CA THR A 50 23.01 -16.62 7.03
C THR A 50 21.56 -16.89 6.64
N GLU A 51 21.28 -18.06 6.07
CA GLU A 51 19.90 -18.57 6.02
C GLU A 51 19.47 -18.88 7.45
N MET A 52 18.63 -18.01 8.04
CA MET A 52 18.04 -18.30 9.33
C MET A 52 16.85 -19.26 9.14
N THR A 53 17.12 -20.54 9.35
CA THR A 53 16.07 -21.56 9.52
C THR A 53 15.47 -21.39 10.91
N ASP A 54 14.13 -21.40 10.99
CA ASP A 54 13.38 -21.23 12.24
C ASP A 54 13.89 -22.15 13.35
N THR A 55 14.52 -21.54 14.34
CA THR A 55 14.66 -22.19 15.64
C THR A 55 13.36 -21.93 16.38
N GLN A 56 12.46 -22.91 16.36
CA GLN A 56 11.28 -22.95 17.22
C GLN A 56 11.72 -22.88 18.70
N SER A 57 11.75 -21.68 19.26
CA SER A 57 11.74 -21.47 20.70
C SER A 57 10.30 -21.25 21.13
N SER A 58 9.61 -22.36 21.41
CA SER A 58 8.36 -22.32 22.16
C SER A 58 8.67 -21.93 23.60
N SER A 59 8.66 -20.64 23.86
CA SER A 59 8.58 -20.10 25.20
C SER A 59 7.66 -18.90 25.17
N ASN A 60 6.52 -19.02 25.84
CA ASN A 60 5.68 -17.90 26.26
C ASN A 60 6.55 -16.98 27.14
N VAL A 61 7.36 -16.14 26.51
CA VAL A 61 8.03 -15.02 27.16
C VAL A 61 7.01 -13.90 27.09
N GLU A 62 6.53 -13.47 28.25
CA GLU A 62 5.79 -12.23 28.38
C GLU A 62 6.75 -11.10 27.95
N HIS A 63 6.59 -10.65 26.70
CA HIS A 63 7.52 -9.74 26.05
C HIS A 63 7.39 -8.34 26.64
N ASN A 64 8.39 -7.96 27.45
CA ASN A 64 8.59 -6.58 27.89
C ASN A 64 9.14 -5.75 26.71
N LEU A 65 8.26 -5.39 25.77
CA LEU A 65 8.51 -4.20 24.95
C LEU A 65 8.68 -3.05 25.95
N LYS A 66 9.85 -2.40 26.00
CA LYS A 66 10.08 -1.18 26.81
C LYS A 66 9.16 -0.01 26.41
N HIS A 67 8.33 -0.20 25.40
CA HIS A 67 7.40 0.78 24.87
C HIS A 67 6.05 0.66 25.55
N LYS A 68 5.41 1.79 25.81
CA LYS A 68 4.03 1.82 26.28
C LYS A 68 3.11 1.36 25.14
N ILE A 69 2.45 0.22 25.35
CA ILE A 69 1.44 -0.34 24.46
C ILE A 69 0.06 -0.03 25.04
N ASP A 70 -0.75 0.71 24.30
CA ASP A 70 -2.15 0.95 24.63
C ASP A 70 -3.03 0.07 23.74
N THR A 71 -3.84 -0.80 24.35
CA THR A 71 -4.93 -1.51 23.65
C THR A 71 -6.24 -0.80 23.91
N LEU A 72 -6.91 -0.37 22.83
CA LEU A 72 -8.10 0.45 22.88
C LEU A 72 -9.23 -0.25 22.14
N PHE A 73 -10.41 -0.27 22.75
CA PHE A 73 -11.60 -0.89 22.17
C PHE A 73 -12.64 0.16 21.83
N VAL A 74 -13.00 0.22 20.56
CA VAL A 74 -13.90 1.22 20.01
C VAL A 74 -15.16 0.54 19.54
N GLN A 75 -16.32 0.94 20.07
CA GLN A 75 -17.61 0.41 19.63
C GLN A 75 -18.44 1.50 18.96
N HIS A 76 -18.97 1.23 17.78
CA HIS A 76 -19.80 2.16 17.02
C HIS A 76 -20.63 1.45 15.97
N GLN A 77 -21.87 1.86 15.75
CA GLN A 77 -22.77 1.22 14.75
C GLN A 77 -22.17 1.18 13.33
N LEU A 78 -21.37 2.17 12.94
CA LEU A 78 -20.73 2.21 11.62
C LEU A 78 -19.53 1.24 11.48
N LEU A 79 -19.17 0.52 12.54
CA LEU A 79 -18.14 -0.53 12.51
C LEU A 79 -18.73 -1.91 12.19
N GLU A 80 -20.06 -2.01 12.08
CA GLU A 80 -20.72 -3.26 11.75
C GLU A 80 -20.26 -3.74 10.37
N ASN A 81 -19.60 -4.91 10.32
CA ASN A 81 -19.05 -5.52 9.11
C ASN A 81 -17.97 -4.71 8.37
N SER A 82 -17.40 -3.66 8.99
CA SER A 82 -16.32 -2.87 8.39
C SER A 82 -14.95 -3.36 8.87
N SER A 83 -14.04 -3.57 7.93
CA SER A 83 -12.61 -3.68 8.24
C SER A 83 -12.02 -2.28 8.31
N THR A 84 -11.30 -1.95 9.37
CA THR A 84 -10.66 -0.63 9.51
C THR A 84 -9.18 -0.74 9.84
N ALA A 85 -8.47 0.36 9.64
CA ALA A 85 -7.07 0.56 9.97
C ALA A 85 -6.90 1.99 10.49
N PRO A 86 -5.99 2.25 11.44
CA PRO A 86 -5.67 3.62 11.81
C PRO A 86 -5.04 4.35 10.62
N SER A 87 -5.53 5.55 10.34
CA SER A 87 -5.05 6.44 9.27
C SER A 87 -4.30 7.65 9.82
N TYR A 88 -4.54 7.99 11.09
CA TYR A 88 -3.79 8.98 11.85
C TYR A 88 -3.86 8.69 13.35
N ILE A 89 -2.74 8.85 14.06
CA ILE A 89 -2.65 8.70 15.51
C ILE A 89 -1.83 9.86 16.09
N ASN A 90 -2.34 10.48 17.14
CA ASN A 90 -1.60 11.36 18.04
C ASN A 90 -1.93 11.01 19.50
N ASP A 91 -1.42 11.77 20.46
CA ASP A 91 -1.66 11.57 21.90
C ASP A 91 -3.14 11.44 22.28
N GLN A 92 -4.02 12.16 21.58
CA GLN A 92 -5.43 12.32 21.96
C GLN A 92 -6.38 11.51 21.10
N THR A 93 -6.01 11.17 19.86
CA THR A 93 -6.95 10.72 18.85
C THR A 93 -6.40 9.63 17.96
N ILE A 94 -7.31 8.75 17.53
CA ILE A 94 -7.14 7.86 16.40
C ILE A 94 -8.18 8.25 15.35
N VAL A 95 -7.77 8.43 14.11
CA VAL A 95 -8.67 8.66 12.98
C VAL A 95 -8.56 7.51 12.00
N PHE A 96 -9.70 7.08 11.48
CA PHE A 96 -9.81 5.97 10.54
C PHE A 96 -11.05 6.14 9.67
N ASP A 97 -11.09 5.49 8.52
CA ASP A 97 -12.25 5.46 7.63
C ASP A 97 -12.98 4.11 7.66
N VAL A 98 -14.27 4.17 7.30
CA VAL A 98 -15.16 3.02 7.17
C VAL A 98 -16.08 3.20 5.96
N ASP A 99 -16.37 2.11 5.25
CA ASP A 99 -17.39 2.05 4.21
C ASP A 99 -18.69 1.47 4.78
N GLN A 100 -19.83 2.03 4.36
CA GLN A 100 -21.17 1.60 4.71
C GLN A 100 -22.09 1.58 3.48
N TYR A 101 -22.78 0.46 3.28
CA TYR A 101 -23.93 0.39 2.37
C TYR A 101 -25.19 0.97 3.05
N ILE A 102 -25.85 1.91 2.39
CA ILE A 102 -27.03 2.61 2.93
C ILE A 102 -28.36 2.15 2.33
N ASP A 103 -28.34 1.34 1.27
CA ASP A 103 -29.54 0.72 0.70
C ASP A 103 -29.25 -0.64 0.02
N GLU A 104 -30.33 -1.40 -0.23
CA GLU A 104 -30.28 -2.69 -0.96
C GLU A 104 -29.86 -2.56 -2.43
N LYS A 105 -29.83 -1.33 -2.97
CA LYS A 105 -29.42 -1.05 -4.35
C LYS A 105 -27.90 -0.91 -4.47
N GLY A 106 -27.17 -1.03 -3.36
CA GLY A 106 -25.72 -0.97 -3.32
C GLY A 106 -25.17 0.45 -3.27
N THR A 107 -25.98 1.44 -2.88
CA THR A 107 -25.47 2.79 -2.62
C THR A 107 -24.57 2.75 -1.39
N SER A 108 -23.33 3.21 -1.52
CA SER A 108 -22.38 3.29 -0.41
C SER A 108 -22.01 4.73 -0.05
N VAL A 109 -21.67 4.94 1.21
CA VAL A 109 -21.04 6.16 1.73
C VAL A 109 -19.84 5.78 2.57
N HIS A 110 -18.78 6.56 2.47
CA HIS A 110 -17.60 6.41 3.31
C HIS A 110 -17.66 7.46 4.43
N ASN A 111 -17.26 7.05 5.63
CA ASN A 111 -17.19 7.92 6.80
C ASN A 111 -15.76 8.00 7.30
N ILE A 112 -15.36 9.17 7.82
CA ILE A 112 -14.13 9.34 8.60
C ILE A 112 -14.55 9.49 10.05
N LEU A 113 -14.09 8.57 10.89
CA LEU A 113 -14.37 8.54 12.31
C LEU A 113 -13.14 9.00 13.10
N LYS A 114 -13.37 9.80 14.13
CA LYS A 114 -12.37 10.24 15.10
C LYS A 114 -12.71 9.62 16.46
N PHE A 115 -11.78 8.86 17.00
CA PHE A 115 -11.86 8.32 18.35
C PHE A 115 -10.97 9.14 19.29
N ASP A 116 -11.57 9.77 20.30
CA ASP A 116 -10.89 10.45 21.41
C ASP A 116 -10.44 9.41 22.44
N ARG A 117 -9.13 9.19 22.54
CA ARG A 117 -8.46 8.20 23.39
C ARG A 117 -8.66 8.47 24.88
N VAL A 118 -8.89 9.73 25.27
CA VAL A 118 -9.02 10.16 26.68
C VAL A 118 -10.47 10.08 27.12
N LYS A 119 -11.40 10.55 26.29
CA LYS A 119 -12.83 10.57 26.59
C LYS A 119 -13.54 9.26 26.24
N ASN A 120 -12.85 8.35 25.56
CA ASN A 120 -13.40 7.12 25.02
C ASN A 120 -14.66 7.39 24.17
N LYS A 121 -14.57 8.40 23.30
CA LYS A 121 -15.70 8.89 22.50
C LYS A 121 -15.35 8.85 21.03
N ILE A 122 -16.25 8.30 20.23
CA ILE A 122 -16.17 8.33 18.78
C ILE A 122 -17.08 9.41 18.19
N GLU A 123 -16.62 10.05 17.13
CA GLU A 123 -17.35 11.07 16.37
C GLU A 123 -17.18 10.80 14.87
N ASN A 124 -18.28 10.85 14.12
CA ASN A 124 -18.21 10.93 12.67
C ASN A 124 -17.91 12.38 12.25
N ILE A 125 -16.70 12.62 11.78
CA ILE A 125 -16.23 13.98 11.42
C ILE A 125 -16.43 14.29 9.94
N TYR A 126 -16.69 13.27 9.11
CA TYR A 126 -16.93 13.44 7.68
C TYR A 126 -17.70 12.25 7.10
N GLN A 127 -18.68 12.54 6.25
CA GLN A 127 -19.38 11.56 5.43
C GLN A 127 -19.30 11.99 3.96
N SER A 128 -18.90 11.06 3.09
CA SER A 128 -18.86 11.30 1.64
C SER A 128 -20.28 11.42 1.06
N LYS A 129 -20.37 11.95 -0.17
CA LYS A 129 -21.60 11.86 -0.94
C LYS A 129 -21.87 10.39 -1.35
N PRO A 130 -23.13 10.02 -1.60
CA PRO A 130 -23.46 8.70 -2.13
C PRO A 130 -22.61 8.31 -3.34
N ASN A 131 -22.08 7.08 -3.33
CA ASN A 131 -21.22 6.50 -4.36
C ASN A 131 -19.89 7.25 -4.60
N ILE A 132 -19.41 8.00 -3.61
CA ILE A 132 -18.06 8.55 -3.55
C ILE A 132 -17.25 7.77 -2.52
N SER A 133 -16.15 7.18 -2.98
CA SER A 133 -15.19 6.47 -2.14
C SER A 133 -14.17 7.44 -1.54
N ILE A 134 -13.69 7.12 -0.35
CA ILE A 134 -12.53 7.73 0.28
C ILE A 134 -11.34 6.79 0.10
N GLY A 135 -10.29 7.25 -0.56
CA GLY A 135 -9.03 6.53 -0.73
C GLY A 135 -7.89 7.22 -0.01
N SER A 136 -6.97 6.41 0.55
CA SER A 136 -5.69 6.87 1.12
C SER A 136 -5.83 7.98 2.16
N LEU A 137 -6.72 7.79 3.15
CA LEU A 137 -6.78 8.72 4.29
C LEU A 137 -5.45 8.71 5.04
N VAL A 138 -4.88 9.89 5.25
CA VAL A 138 -3.63 10.10 5.98
C VAL A 138 -3.72 11.38 6.81
N GLY A 139 -2.87 11.53 7.83
CA GLY A 139 -2.82 12.74 8.65
C GLY A 139 -1.41 13.30 8.84
N ILE A 140 -1.30 14.64 8.86
CA ILE A 140 -0.10 15.40 9.17
C ILE A 140 -0.49 16.54 10.12
N ASN A 141 0.16 16.65 11.28
CA ASN A 141 -0.02 17.79 12.20
C ASN A 141 -1.49 18.21 12.44
N ASN A 142 -2.36 17.24 12.76
CA ASN A 142 -3.80 17.44 12.99
C ASN A 142 -4.61 17.89 11.76
N VAL A 143 -4.05 17.77 10.55
CA VAL A 143 -4.76 17.93 9.29
C VAL A 143 -4.83 16.58 8.59
N LEU A 144 -6.04 16.18 8.23
CA LEU A 144 -6.32 14.96 7.48
C LEU A 144 -6.35 15.29 5.99
N TYR A 145 -5.89 14.35 5.18
CA TYR A 145 -5.95 14.40 3.72
C TYR A 145 -6.46 13.06 3.18
N TRP A 146 -7.30 13.10 2.16
CA TRP A 146 -7.79 11.89 1.48
C TRP A 146 -8.14 12.20 0.03
N VAL A 147 -8.32 11.15 -0.77
CA VAL A 147 -8.77 11.26 -2.16
C VAL A 147 -10.21 10.83 -2.26
N GLU A 148 -11.03 11.64 -2.92
CA GLU A 148 -12.41 11.31 -3.27
C GLU A 148 -12.52 11.01 -4.74
N TYR A 149 -13.23 9.93 -5.08
CA TYR A 149 -13.53 9.52 -6.44
C TYR A 149 -14.79 8.64 -6.49
N PRO A 150 -15.46 8.52 -7.65
CA PRO A 150 -16.60 7.60 -7.80
C PRO A 150 -16.23 6.15 -7.47
N VAL A 151 -17.10 5.45 -6.73
CA VAL A 151 -16.91 4.02 -6.37
C VAL A 151 -16.73 3.15 -7.61
N TYR A 152 -17.47 3.45 -8.69
CA TYR A 152 -17.35 2.76 -9.97
C TYR A 152 -16.42 3.56 -10.88
N LEU A 153 -15.23 3.00 -11.13
CA LEU A 153 -14.23 3.63 -12.00
C LEU A 153 -14.65 3.51 -13.47
N GLU A 154 -14.63 4.63 -14.17
CA GLU A 154 -14.89 4.72 -15.60
C GLU A 154 -13.61 5.10 -16.35
N ALA A 155 -13.66 5.07 -17.69
CA ALA A 155 -12.54 5.49 -18.53
C ALA A 155 -12.08 6.93 -18.24
N VAL A 156 -12.97 7.76 -17.70
CA VAL A 156 -12.69 9.12 -17.23
C VAL A 156 -13.20 9.24 -15.80
N THR A 157 -12.29 9.19 -14.83
CA THR A 157 -12.65 9.22 -13.40
C THR A 157 -12.18 10.54 -12.78
N PRO A 158 -13.08 11.48 -12.42
CA PRO A 158 -12.70 12.66 -11.67
C PRO A 158 -12.28 12.30 -10.25
N TRP A 159 -11.31 13.03 -9.71
CA TRP A 159 -10.86 12.86 -8.34
C TRP A 159 -10.50 14.20 -7.68
N GLU A 160 -10.62 14.25 -6.36
CA GLU A 160 -10.26 15.41 -5.53
C GLU A 160 -9.42 14.96 -4.33
N ILE A 161 -8.30 15.64 -4.07
CA ILE A 161 -7.60 15.54 -2.79
C ILE A 161 -8.26 16.55 -1.85
N LYS A 162 -8.89 16.06 -0.78
CA LYS A 162 -9.56 16.86 0.25
C LYS A 162 -8.63 17.07 1.44
N TYR A 163 -8.97 18.05 2.27
CA TYR A 163 -8.35 18.23 3.58
C TYR A 163 -9.39 18.54 4.67
N TYR A 164 -9.05 18.22 5.92
CA TYR A 164 -9.83 18.55 7.12
C TYR A 164 -8.91 18.84 8.32
N SER A 165 -9.05 20.01 8.93
CA SER A 165 -8.35 20.35 10.17
C SER A 165 -9.12 19.85 11.39
N LEU A 166 -8.50 18.98 12.19
CA LEU A 166 -9.05 18.48 13.45
C LEU A 166 -9.18 19.56 14.53
N ILE A 167 -8.49 20.69 14.37
CA ILE A 167 -8.48 21.80 15.34
C ILE A 167 -9.56 22.83 14.98
N THR A 168 -9.62 23.24 13.71
CA THR A 168 -10.50 24.34 13.27
C THR A 168 -11.80 23.85 12.65
N ASN A 169 -11.92 22.54 12.38
CA ASN A 169 -12.99 21.92 11.58
C ASN A 169 -13.09 22.49 10.15
N GLU A 170 -12.07 23.21 9.70
CA GLU A 170 -11.99 23.72 8.33
C GLU A 170 -11.77 22.57 7.37
N ARG A 171 -12.46 22.61 6.22
CA ARG A 171 -12.35 21.58 5.18
C ARG A 171 -12.37 22.21 3.80
N GLY A 172 -11.69 21.57 2.86
CA GLY A 172 -11.66 22.02 1.48
C GLY A 172 -11.07 21.00 0.52
N THR A 173 -10.77 21.48 -0.68
CA THR A 173 -10.11 20.71 -1.74
C THR A 173 -8.71 21.29 -1.95
N LEU A 174 -7.69 20.46 -1.76
CA LEU A 174 -6.29 20.80 -2.02
C LEU A 174 -5.96 20.76 -3.51
N ARG A 175 -6.45 19.71 -4.18
CA ARG A 175 -6.11 19.40 -5.59
C ARG A 175 -7.29 18.68 -6.24
N LYS A 176 -7.44 18.83 -7.55
CA LYS A 176 -8.40 18.06 -8.35
C LYS A 176 -7.75 17.62 -9.65
N GLY A 177 -8.26 16.52 -10.21
CA GLY A 177 -7.83 16.03 -11.51
C GLY A 177 -8.78 14.97 -12.05
N VAL A 178 -8.32 14.29 -13.09
CA VAL A 178 -9.06 13.25 -13.80
C VAL A 178 -8.09 12.12 -14.13
N GLY A 179 -8.46 10.88 -13.81
CA GLY A 179 -7.82 9.68 -14.32
C GLY A 179 -8.42 9.32 -15.67
N GLU A 180 -7.58 9.25 -16.70
CA GLU A 180 -7.97 8.89 -18.07
C GLU A 180 -7.55 7.45 -18.38
N ASP A 181 -8.25 6.78 -19.30
CA ASP A 181 -7.97 5.39 -19.73
C ASP A 181 -7.87 4.40 -18.56
N PHE A 182 -8.81 4.50 -17.61
CA PHE A 182 -8.86 3.68 -16.39
C PHE A 182 -7.63 3.82 -15.48
N ILE A 183 -6.86 4.90 -15.62
CA ILE A 183 -5.81 5.23 -14.65
C ILE A 183 -6.47 5.51 -13.30
N ASN A 184 -6.05 4.75 -12.29
CA ASN A 184 -6.53 4.91 -10.91
C ASN A 184 -6.25 6.33 -10.37
N PRO A 185 -7.15 6.85 -9.52
CA PRO A 185 -6.89 8.04 -8.71
C PRO A 185 -5.57 7.96 -7.92
N PRO A 186 -4.98 9.11 -7.55
CA PRO A 186 -3.73 9.12 -6.78
C PRO A 186 -3.88 8.40 -5.44
N VAL A 187 -2.80 7.78 -4.99
CA VAL A 187 -2.65 7.23 -3.63
C VAL A 187 -1.80 8.21 -2.83
N LEU A 188 -2.19 8.49 -1.60
CA LEU A 188 -1.48 9.41 -0.71
C LEU A 188 -0.58 8.64 0.25
N PHE A 189 0.64 9.16 0.45
CA PHE A 189 1.54 8.68 1.49
C PHE A 189 2.16 9.86 2.23
N VAL A 190 2.52 9.62 3.49
CA VAL A 190 3.14 10.61 4.39
C VAL A 190 4.51 10.12 4.85
N GLU A 191 5.48 11.02 4.85
CA GLU A 191 6.78 10.88 5.53
C GLU A 191 7.23 12.27 5.95
N ASN A 192 7.85 12.41 7.14
CA ASN A 192 8.43 13.67 7.62
C ASN A 192 7.53 14.91 7.43
N ASN A 193 6.25 14.78 7.81
CA ASN A 193 5.23 15.83 7.68
C ASN A 193 5.00 16.34 6.25
N GLN A 194 5.29 15.52 5.24
CA GLN A 194 5.05 15.83 3.84
C GLN A 194 4.09 14.83 3.24
N LEU A 195 3.17 15.32 2.41
CA LEU A 195 2.20 14.51 1.68
C LEU A 195 2.75 14.24 0.27
N SER A 196 2.61 13.02 -0.23
CA SER A 196 3.13 12.65 -1.55
C SER A 196 2.10 11.89 -2.38
N TRP A 197 2.08 12.13 -3.70
CA TRP A 197 1.28 11.37 -4.65
C TRP A 197 1.88 11.38 -6.06
N ILE A 198 1.36 10.53 -6.94
CA ILE A 198 1.68 10.53 -8.38
C ILE A 198 0.45 10.98 -9.16
N GLU A 199 0.60 12.03 -9.96
CA GLU A 199 -0.38 12.40 -10.99
C GLU A 199 0.00 11.82 -12.33
N LYS A 200 -1.01 11.50 -13.14
CA LYS A 200 -0.81 11.00 -14.50
C LYS A 200 -1.76 11.73 -15.44
N LYS A 201 -1.25 12.09 -16.62
CA LYS A 201 -1.99 12.80 -17.67
C LYS A 201 -1.69 12.16 -19.02
N ILE A 202 -2.68 12.05 -19.89
CA ILE A 202 -2.49 11.51 -21.24
C ILE A 202 -2.62 12.65 -22.25
N HIS A 203 -1.58 12.85 -23.06
CA HIS A 203 -1.66 13.78 -24.19
C HIS A 203 -1.09 13.12 -25.44
N GLU A 204 -1.88 13.06 -26.51
CA GLU A 204 -1.50 12.38 -27.76
C GLU A 204 -0.94 10.96 -27.57
N LYS A 205 -1.53 10.16 -26.66
CA LYS A 205 -1.03 8.82 -26.29
C LYS A 205 0.37 8.81 -25.68
N VAL A 206 0.82 9.92 -25.11
CA VAL A 206 1.98 9.98 -24.21
C VAL A 206 1.46 10.15 -22.81
N VAL A 207 1.77 9.20 -21.93
CA VAL A 207 1.43 9.30 -20.51
C VAL A 207 2.57 10.00 -19.79
N THR A 208 2.28 11.14 -19.18
CA THR A 208 3.21 11.85 -18.29
C THR A 208 2.85 11.51 -16.85
N SER A 209 3.79 10.92 -16.09
CA SER A 209 3.67 10.69 -14.66
C SER A 209 4.48 11.74 -13.89
N GLU A 210 3.85 12.45 -12.95
CA GLU A 210 4.48 13.47 -12.11
C GLU A 210 4.40 13.01 -10.64
N ALA A 211 5.56 12.82 -10.00
CA ALA A 211 5.64 12.56 -8.57
C ALA A 211 5.69 13.89 -7.82
N ILE A 212 4.72 14.13 -6.95
CA ILE A 212 4.47 15.41 -6.30
C ILE A 212 4.60 15.26 -4.78
N ILE A 213 5.22 16.26 -4.16
CA ILE A 213 5.24 16.48 -2.73
C ILE A 213 4.46 17.76 -2.40
N HIS A 214 3.61 17.69 -1.38
CA HIS A 214 2.98 18.84 -0.75
C HIS A 214 3.57 19.06 0.64
N ILE A 215 3.95 20.30 0.92
CA ILE A 215 4.47 20.75 2.21
C ILE A 215 3.36 21.59 2.87
N PRO A 216 2.60 21.02 3.84
CA PRO A 216 1.45 21.68 4.44
C PRO A 216 1.74 23.07 5.00
N ASP A 217 2.83 23.21 5.77
CA ASP A 217 3.18 24.46 6.45
C ASP A 217 3.37 25.65 5.50
N SER A 218 3.79 25.38 4.26
CA SER A 218 4.01 26.39 3.23
C SER A 218 2.95 26.38 2.12
N ASN A 219 1.99 25.45 2.21
CA ASN A 219 0.99 25.16 1.17
C ASN A 219 1.61 25.05 -0.24
N LYS A 220 2.78 24.41 -0.34
CA LYS A 220 3.57 24.35 -1.57
C LYS A 220 3.58 22.94 -2.15
N ASN A 221 3.30 22.84 -3.45
CA ASN A 221 3.48 21.61 -4.23
C ASN A 221 4.81 21.66 -4.99
N VAL A 222 5.59 20.58 -4.94
CA VAL A 222 6.88 20.43 -5.60
C VAL A 222 6.85 19.15 -6.43
N VAL A 223 7.15 19.26 -7.73
CA VAL A 223 7.35 18.09 -8.59
C VAL A 223 8.77 17.58 -8.35
N VAL A 224 8.89 16.37 -7.82
CA VAL A 224 10.18 15.72 -7.52
C VAL A 224 10.68 14.91 -8.71
N GLY A 225 9.75 14.39 -9.53
CA GLY A 225 10.10 13.55 -10.66
C GLY A 225 9.06 13.58 -11.75
N VAL A 226 9.52 13.45 -12.99
CA VAL A 226 8.65 13.28 -14.16
C VAL A 226 9.13 12.07 -14.97
N SER A 227 8.20 11.25 -15.43
CA SER A 227 8.46 10.22 -16.43
C SER A 227 7.45 10.30 -17.57
N HIS A 228 7.84 9.78 -18.72
CA HIS A 228 7.00 9.74 -19.91
C HIS A 228 6.97 8.31 -20.44
N LEU A 229 5.79 7.83 -20.82
CA LEU A 229 5.59 6.61 -21.58
C LEU A 229 4.94 6.97 -22.91
N ASN A 230 5.64 6.71 -24.02
CA ASN A 230 5.10 6.91 -25.36
C ASN A 230 4.34 5.68 -25.83
N GLU A 231 3.03 5.82 -26.02
CA GLU A 231 2.12 4.76 -26.49
C GLU A 231 1.52 5.05 -27.87
N LYS A 232 2.11 5.98 -28.64
CA LYS A 232 1.64 6.32 -30.01
C LYS A 232 1.57 5.08 -30.92
N ASP A 233 2.54 4.17 -30.79
CA ASP A 233 2.54 2.84 -31.43
C ASP A 233 2.65 1.74 -30.36
N LYS A 234 1.60 0.93 -30.23
CA LYS A 234 1.53 -0.16 -29.23
C LYS A 234 2.65 -1.20 -29.37
N LYS A 235 3.27 -1.34 -30.55
CA LYS A 235 4.39 -2.27 -30.79
C LYS A 235 5.75 -1.65 -30.47
N LYS A 236 5.80 -0.33 -30.27
CA LYS A 236 7.02 0.47 -30.09
C LYS A 236 6.96 1.34 -28.83
N LYS A 237 6.32 0.84 -27.77
CA LYS A 237 6.27 1.58 -26.49
C LYS A 237 7.68 1.83 -25.99
N ASP A 238 7.92 3.02 -25.49
CA ASP A 238 9.21 3.44 -24.98
C ASP A 238 9.02 4.44 -23.84
N GLY A 239 9.84 4.31 -22.80
CA GLY A 239 9.78 5.17 -21.62
C GLY A 239 9.30 4.45 -20.36
N ARG A 240 8.76 5.21 -19.41
CA ARG A 240 8.48 4.74 -18.04
C ARG A 240 7.13 5.23 -17.54
N PHE A 241 6.42 4.34 -16.85
CA PHE A 241 5.15 4.63 -16.19
C PHE A 241 5.27 4.33 -14.69
N MET A 242 5.04 5.36 -13.87
CA MET A 242 5.14 5.25 -12.41
C MET A 242 3.94 4.52 -11.83
N LEU A 243 4.16 3.43 -11.09
CA LEU A 243 3.07 2.61 -10.56
C LEU A 243 2.71 3.00 -9.14
N HIS A 244 3.67 2.83 -8.22
CA HIS A 244 3.53 3.03 -6.79
C HIS A 244 4.75 3.78 -6.25
N HIS A 245 4.56 4.62 -5.24
CA HIS A 245 5.65 5.32 -4.57
C HIS A 245 5.61 5.11 -3.07
N ARG A 246 6.78 5.26 -2.44
CA ARG A 246 6.96 5.35 -1.00
C ARG A 246 7.86 6.55 -0.72
N PRO A 247 7.40 7.55 0.05
CA PRO A 247 8.28 8.60 0.52
C PRO A 247 9.25 8.04 1.57
N VAL A 248 10.48 8.55 1.53
CA VAL A 248 11.58 8.26 2.47
C VAL A 248 12.26 9.58 2.81
N GLU A 249 13.08 9.63 3.86
CA GLU A 249 13.65 10.87 4.39
C GLU A 249 14.29 11.77 3.31
N GLU A 250 15.04 11.18 2.38
CA GLU A 250 15.81 11.92 1.38
C GLU A 250 15.18 11.95 -0.04
N GLY A 251 14.00 11.36 -0.24
CA GLY A 251 13.33 11.36 -1.54
C GLY A 251 12.09 10.48 -1.67
N LEU A 252 11.81 10.05 -2.90
CA LEU A 252 10.74 9.10 -3.23
C LEU A 252 11.32 7.84 -3.85
N LEU A 253 10.94 6.69 -3.33
CA LEU A 253 11.08 5.41 -4.02
C LEU A 253 9.88 5.23 -4.93
N ILE A 254 10.08 4.87 -6.19
CA ILE A 254 9.00 4.69 -7.17
C ILE A 254 9.24 3.41 -7.95
N ASN A 255 8.33 2.45 -7.81
CA ASN A 255 8.29 1.25 -8.67
C ASN A 255 7.67 1.65 -10.03
N GLN A 256 8.33 1.32 -11.12
CA GLN A 256 7.95 1.75 -12.46
C GLN A 256 7.94 0.58 -13.42
N SER A 257 6.97 0.58 -14.33
CA SER A 257 7.13 -0.22 -15.55
C SER A 257 8.02 0.55 -16.53
N VAL A 258 8.98 -0.16 -17.10
CA VAL A 258 9.99 0.39 -18.00
C VAL A 258 9.90 -0.33 -19.33
N PHE A 259 9.74 0.44 -20.40
CA PHE A 259 9.68 -0.06 -21.77
C PHE A 259 10.92 0.42 -22.50
N LYS A 260 11.72 -0.53 -22.97
CA LYS A 260 12.96 -0.25 -23.73
C LYS A 260 12.94 -1.00 -25.05
N ARG A 261 13.48 -0.36 -26.09
CA ARG A 261 13.71 -1.01 -27.38
C ARG A 261 15.04 -1.76 -27.39
N VAL A 262 14.98 -3.07 -27.61
CA VAL A 262 16.14 -3.93 -27.81
C VAL A 262 15.92 -4.72 -29.10
N ASN A 263 16.84 -4.61 -30.07
CA ASN A 263 16.79 -5.34 -31.35
C ASN A 263 15.41 -5.26 -32.04
N ASN A 264 14.84 -4.05 -32.14
CA ASN A 264 13.50 -3.79 -32.70
C ASN A 264 12.31 -4.46 -32.00
N LYS A 265 12.51 -5.00 -30.80
CA LYS A 265 11.44 -5.47 -29.92
C LYS A 265 11.32 -4.55 -28.71
N THR A 266 10.10 -4.39 -28.21
CA THR A 266 9.82 -3.70 -26.95
C THR A 266 9.94 -4.71 -25.82
N VAL A 267 10.86 -4.47 -24.88
CA VAL A 267 11.01 -5.24 -23.65
C VAL A 267 10.41 -4.44 -22.51
N LYS A 268 9.53 -5.08 -21.73
CA LYS A 268 8.97 -4.52 -20.50
C LYS A 268 9.74 -5.11 -19.32
N SER A 269 10.24 -4.26 -18.43
CA SER A 269 10.71 -4.63 -17.10
C SER A 269 9.97 -3.80 -16.05
N PHE A 270 10.17 -4.14 -14.78
CA PHE A 270 9.81 -3.31 -13.65
C PHE A 270 11.09 -2.95 -12.93
N ASP A 271 11.29 -1.68 -12.61
CA ASP A 271 12.47 -1.23 -11.88
C ASP A 271 12.02 -0.31 -10.73
N LEU A 272 12.68 -0.44 -9.57
CA LEU A 272 12.54 0.49 -8.46
C LEU A 272 13.56 1.62 -8.61
N TYR A 273 13.06 2.85 -8.70
CA TYR A 273 13.86 4.06 -8.81
C TYR A 273 13.83 4.88 -7.53
N PHE A 274 14.92 5.56 -7.23
CA PHE A 274 14.99 6.60 -6.20
C PHE A 274 15.03 7.98 -6.85
N TYR A 275 14.14 8.87 -6.41
CA TYR A 275 14.01 10.26 -6.83
C TYR A 275 14.32 11.18 -5.64
N PRO A 276 15.51 11.78 -5.58
CA PRO A 276 15.86 12.63 -4.46
C PRO A 276 15.03 13.92 -4.44
N TYR A 277 14.74 14.45 -3.25
CA TYR A 277 14.03 15.73 -3.12
C TYR A 277 14.81 16.91 -3.70
N ASN A 278 16.14 16.77 -3.84
CA ASN A 278 16.90 17.72 -4.62
C ASN A 278 16.63 17.51 -6.12
N ASN A 279 15.84 18.39 -6.72
CA ASN A 279 15.55 18.38 -8.16
C ASN A 279 16.79 18.58 -9.09
N LYS A 280 18.00 18.60 -8.53
CA LYS A 280 19.28 18.70 -9.24
C LYS A 280 19.91 17.34 -9.53
N THR A 281 19.57 16.30 -8.77
CA THR A 281 20.13 14.97 -8.97
C THR A 281 19.18 14.13 -9.80
N ALA A 282 19.73 13.43 -10.79
CA ALA A 282 18.94 12.55 -11.64
C ALA A 282 18.42 11.34 -10.85
N PRO A 283 17.22 10.82 -11.18
CA PRO A 283 16.72 9.60 -10.57
C PRO A 283 17.61 8.40 -10.87
N THR A 284 17.81 7.51 -9.91
CA THR A 284 18.68 6.34 -10.02
C THR A 284 17.89 5.04 -9.87
N VAL A 285 18.21 4.01 -10.65
CA VAL A 285 17.69 2.65 -10.41
C VAL A 285 18.38 2.12 -9.14
N ILE A 286 17.59 1.69 -8.17
CA ILE A 286 18.09 1.09 -6.93
C ILE A 286 17.86 -0.41 -6.87
N TYR A 287 16.87 -0.93 -7.60
CA TYR A 287 16.62 -2.36 -7.73
C TYR A 287 15.98 -2.67 -9.09
N PRO A 288 16.73 -3.26 -10.05
CA PRO A 288 16.18 -3.65 -11.35
C PRO A 288 15.37 -4.94 -11.25
N ASN A 289 14.43 -5.16 -12.17
CA ASN A 289 13.57 -6.36 -12.21
C ASN A 289 12.77 -6.56 -10.91
N SER A 290 11.96 -5.56 -10.56
CA SER A 290 11.14 -5.46 -9.35
C SER A 290 9.70 -5.95 -9.55
N ASP A 291 9.48 -6.97 -10.38
CA ASP A 291 8.15 -7.46 -10.75
C ASP A 291 7.43 -8.21 -9.61
N GLU A 292 8.18 -8.81 -8.69
CA GLU A 292 7.64 -9.57 -7.55
C GLU A 292 7.40 -8.73 -6.28
N ILE A 293 7.70 -7.43 -6.31
CA ILE A 293 7.62 -6.57 -5.12
C ILE A 293 6.16 -6.23 -4.81
N ILE A 294 5.74 -6.59 -3.59
CA ILE A 294 4.42 -6.26 -3.03
C ILE A 294 4.47 -4.89 -2.35
N ASP A 295 5.49 -4.65 -1.52
CA ASP A 295 5.67 -3.40 -0.78
C ASP A 295 7.17 -3.17 -0.54
N PHE A 296 7.56 -1.93 -0.26
CA PHE A 296 8.96 -1.55 -0.09
C PHE A 296 9.12 -0.29 0.76
N THR A 297 10.28 -0.17 1.40
CA THR A 297 10.72 1.05 2.08
C THR A 297 12.23 1.15 2.07
N ALA A 298 12.78 2.30 2.43
CA ALA A 298 14.20 2.46 2.66
C ALA A 298 14.50 3.54 3.70
N ASN A 299 15.70 3.51 4.23
CA ASN A 299 16.34 4.67 4.83
C ASN A 299 17.69 4.90 4.13
N GLN A 300 18.57 5.69 4.75
CA GLN A 300 19.89 6.01 4.19
C GLN A 300 20.78 4.76 4.00
N GLU A 301 20.59 3.72 4.81
CA GLU A 301 21.44 2.52 4.84
C GLU A 301 20.78 1.29 4.22
N TRP A 302 19.49 1.08 4.46
CA TRP A 302 18.77 -0.13 4.14
C TRP A 302 17.69 0.10 3.09
N LEU A 303 17.60 -0.81 2.13
CA LEU A 303 16.46 -1.01 1.24
C LEU A 303 15.75 -2.29 1.70
N VAL A 304 14.44 -2.20 1.92
CA VAL A 304 13.63 -3.34 2.36
C VAL A 304 12.59 -3.64 1.29
N LEU A 305 12.55 -4.89 0.84
CA LEU A 305 11.63 -5.38 -0.17
C LEU A 305 10.77 -6.49 0.43
N CYS A 306 9.45 -6.36 0.32
CA CYS A 306 8.51 -7.41 0.69
C CYS A 306 7.95 -8.06 -0.57
N THR A 307 7.97 -9.39 -0.60
CA THR A 307 7.44 -10.20 -1.71
C THR A 307 6.56 -11.32 -1.16
N TYR A 308 6.09 -12.19 -2.04
CA TYR A 308 5.57 -13.49 -1.63
C TYR A 308 6.67 -14.30 -0.94
N GLY A 309 6.36 -14.89 0.21
CA GLY A 309 7.22 -15.81 0.94
C GLY A 309 8.45 -15.22 1.62
N LYS A 310 8.78 -13.93 1.44
CA LYS A 310 9.96 -13.35 2.08
C LYS A 310 9.99 -11.82 2.23
N VAL A 311 10.87 -11.39 3.12
CA VAL A 311 11.38 -10.01 3.25
C VAL A 311 12.87 -10.01 2.97
N GLN A 312 13.35 -9.07 2.15
CA GLN A 312 14.76 -8.89 1.85
C GLN A 312 15.23 -7.54 2.38
N VAL A 313 16.32 -7.54 3.15
CA VAL A 313 17.00 -6.33 3.64
C VAL A 313 18.33 -6.21 2.93
N ILE A 314 18.50 -5.14 2.16
CA ILE A 314 19.64 -4.92 1.28
C ILE A 314 20.37 -3.66 1.77
N ASN A 315 21.68 -3.74 1.93
CA ASN A 315 22.49 -2.56 2.17
C ASN A 315 22.48 -1.69 0.91
N ARG A 316 21.89 -0.49 0.99
CA ARG A 316 21.62 0.38 -0.15
C ARG A 316 22.88 0.91 -0.83
N LYS A 317 23.97 1.09 -0.07
CA LYS A 317 25.24 1.59 -0.60
C LYS A 317 25.99 0.52 -1.40
N SER A 318 26.03 -0.71 -0.91
CA SER A 318 26.76 -1.81 -1.53
C SER A 318 25.91 -2.66 -2.47
N GLY A 319 24.59 -2.60 -2.35
CA GLY A 319 23.64 -3.49 -3.04
C GLY A 319 23.65 -4.93 -2.51
N GLN A 320 24.35 -5.20 -1.41
CA GLN A 320 24.45 -6.55 -0.84
C GLN A 320 23.21 -6.89 -0.01
N LEU A 321 22.66 -8.07 -0.23
CA LEU A 321 21.63 -8.66 0.63
C LEU A 321 22.25 -8.94 2.01
N GLN A 322 21.69 -8.31 3.04
CA GLN A 322 22.13 -8.47 4.42
C GLN A 322 21.31 -9.54 5.14
N TYR A 323 19.98 -9.46 5.04
CA TYR A 323 19.06 -10.41 5.64
C TYR A 323 18.01 -10.85 4.64
N GLU A 324 17.64 -12.12 4.71
CA GLU A 324 16.46 -12.67 4.04
C GLU A 324 15.63 -13.40 5.08
N VAL A 325 14.43 -12.89 5.35
CA VAL A 325 13.48 -13.51 6.25
C VAL A 325 12.47 -14.28 5.43
N LEU A 326 12.41 -15.59 5.62
CA LEU A 326 11.46 -16.46 4.94
C LEU A 326 10.19 -16.61 5.77
N GLY A 327 9.04 -16.61 5.10
CA GLY A 327 7.77 -16.99 5.70
C GLY A 327 7.57 -18.50 5.67
N GLU A 328 6.64 -18.99 6.49
CA GLU A 328 6.28 -20.41 6.56
C GLU A 328 5.73 -20.94 5.22
N SER A 329 5.04 -20.08 4.48
CA SER A 329 4.52 -20.36 3.14
C SER A 329 5.05 -19.37 2.12
N LYS A 330 5.40 -19.89 0.94
CA LYS A 330 5.82 -19.12 -0.24
C LYS A 330 4.66 -18.38 -0.91
N GLU A 331 3.42 -18.70 -0.56
CA GLU A 331 2.21 -18.09 -1.13
C GLU A 331 1.71 -16.92 -0.27
N LEU A 332 2.16 -16.84 0.99
CA LEU A 332 1.75 -15.79 1.91
C LEU A 332 2.62 -14.54 1.72
N THR A 333 2.00 -13.38 1.90
CA THR A 333 2.64 -12.09 1.61
C THR A 333 3.26 -11.48 2.84
N PHE A 334 4.33 -10.73 2.61
CA PHE A 334 4.80 -9.71 3.54
C PHE A 334 4.40 -8.33 3.00
N ASP A 335 4.03 -7.41 3.87
CA ASP A 335 3.72 -6.03 3.47
C ASP A 335 3.88 -5.01 4.61
N THR A 336 3.69 -3.74 4.27
CA THR A 336 3.82 -2.59 5.18
C THR A 336 5.16 -2.49 5.91
N PRO A 337 6.31 -2.68 5.22
CA PRO A 337 7.59 -2.54 5.86
C PRO A 337 7.82 -1.08 6.29
N PHE A 338 8.34 -0.89 7.48
CA PHE A 338 8.70 0.42 7.99
C PHE A 338 9.90 0.34 8.93
N ILE A 339 10.84 1.27 8.77
CA ILE A 339 12.10 1.31 9.53
C ILE A 339 12.02 2.43 10.57
N ARG A 340 12.36 2.13 11.82
CA ARG A 340 12.49 3.08 12.92
C ARG A 340 13.76 2.79 13.72
N GLY A 341 14.70 3.72 13.67
CA GLY A 341 16.03 3.49 14.24
C GLY A 341 16.64 2.22 13.64
N GLU A 342 17.12 1.34 14.49
CA GLU A 342 17.67 0.02 14.16
C GLU A 342 16.60 -1.06 13.88
N PHE A 343 15.30 -0.77 13.98
CA PHE A 343 14.26 -1.79 13.82
C PHE A 343 13.48 -1.67 12.52
N LEU A 344 13.23 -2.82 11.88
CA LEU A 344 12.29 -2.98 10.79
C LEU A 344 11.03 -3.68 11.31
N TYR A 345 9.86 -3.07 11.10
CA TYR A 345 8.56 -3.66 11.35
C TYR A 345 7.89 -4.04 10.03
N TYR A 346 7.20 -5.17 9.99
CA TYR A 346 6.45 -5.62 8.82
C TYR A 346 5.33 -6.56 9.21
N ARG A 347 4.35 -6.72 8.33
CA ARG A 347 3.20 -7.60 8.52
C ARG A 347 3.35 -8.85 7.65
N TYR A 348 3.03 -10.00 8.21
CA TYR A 348 2.98 -11.30 7.53
C TYR A 348 1.53 -11.78 7.41
N SER A 349 1.14 -12.26 6.22
CA SER A 349 -0.13 -12.93 5.94
C SER A 349 -1.38 -12.19 6.43
N THR A 350 -1.33 -10.85 6.54
CA THR A 350 -2.38 -10.04 7.19
C THR A 350 -2.73 -10.46 8.62
N SER A 351 -1.95 -11.32 9.26
CA SER A 351 -2.31 -11.97 10.54
C SER A 351 -1.41 -11.52 11.68
N GLN A 352 -0.16 -11.19 11.39
CA GLN A 352 0.87 -11.01 12.39
C GLN A 352 1.85 -9.90 12.03
N ILE A 353 2.33 -9.18 13.04
CA ILE A 353 3.38 -8.18 12.91
C ILE A 353 4.67 -8.74 13.53
N PHE A 354 5.76 -8.55 12.81
CA PHE A 354 7.11 -8.90 13.22
C PHE A 354 7.97 -7.64 13.33
N LYS A 355 9.03 -7.77 14.13
CA LYS A 355 10.12 -6.82 14.25
C LYS A 355 11.43 -7.53 13.97
N LEU A 356 12.30 -6.90 13.19
CA LEU A 356 13.65 -7.35 12.91
C LEU A 356 14.62 -6.26 13.37
N ASN A 357 15.62 -6.62 14.17
CA ASN A 357 16.73 -5.73 14.48
C ASN A 357 17.73 -5.75 13.32
N LEU A 358 17.98 -4.59 12.71
CA LEU A 358 18.84 -4.42 11.54
C LEU A 358 20.33 -4.51 11.88
N ASP A 359 20.72 -4.28 13.14
CA ASP A 359 22.11 -4.35 13.56
C ASP A 359 22.61 -5.80 13.69
N ASN A 360 21.74 -6.71 14.14
CA ASN A 360 22.13 -8.09 14.45
C ASN A 360 21.28 -9.19 13.78
N GLY A 361 20.16 -8.84 13.14
CA GLY A 361 19.26 -9.76 12.46
C GLY A 361 18.26 -10.49 13.36
N ASP A 362 18.17 -10.13 14.65
CA ASP A 362 17.25 -10.80 15.57
C ASP A 362 15.79 -10.48 15.19
N LYS A 363 14.99 -11.55 15.01
CA LYS A 363 13.57 -11.50 14.67
C LYS A 363 12.72 -11.72 15.93
N GLU A 364 11.70 -10.89 16.12
CA GLU A 364 10.74 -10.97 17.22
C GLU A 364 9.30 -10.87 16.70
N GLU A 365 8.40 -11.67 17.28
CA GLU A 365 6.96 -11.53 17.07
C GLU A 365 6.43 -10.37 17.92
N VAL A 366 5.87 -9.34 17.29
CA VAL A 366 5.27 -8.20 18.00
C VAL A 366 3.85 -8.53 18.45
N THR A 367 3.17 -9.39 17.70
CA THR A 367 1.79 -9.80 17.96
C THR A 367 1.67 -11.30 17.82
N SER A 368 0.74 -11.92 18.56
CA SER A 368 0.33 -13.29 18.25
C SER A 368 -0.46 -13.35 16.92
N PRO A 369 -0.42 -14.47 16.19
CA PRO A 369 -1.22 -14.65 14.98
C PRO A 369 -2.72 -14.45 15.24
N ARG A 370 -3.37 -13.62 14.43
CA ARG A 370 -4.83 -13.39 14.45
C ARG A 370 -5.41 -13.47 13.05
N SER A 371 -6.73 -13.60 12.94
CA SER A 371 -7.40 -13.77 11.64
C SER A 371 -7.15 -12.61 10.68
N THR A 372 -7.28 -11.38 11.17
CA THR A 372 -7.11 -10.16 10.37
C THR A 372 -6.56 -9.03 11.22
N THR A 373 -5.33 -8.64 10.89
CA THR A 373 -4.59 -7.49 11.41
C THR A 373 -4.47 -6.47 10.29
N SER A 374 -4.83 -5.22 10.56
CA SER A 374 -4.76 -4.13 9.58
C SER A 374 -3.33 -3.86 9.12
N LYS A 375 -3.19 -3.03 8.08
CA LYS A 375 -1.89 -2.44 7.74
C LYS A 375 -1.35 -1.63 8.92
N ILE A 376 -0.02 -1.57 9.04
CA ILE A 376 0.66 -0.80 10.08
C ILE A 376 0.59 0.68 9.73
N PHE A 377 0.03 1.48 10.63
CA PHE A 377 0.22 2.92 10.66
C PHE A 377 1.54 3.26 11.34
N ASN A 378 2.29 4.20 10.75
CA ASN A 378 3.53 4.70 11.31
C ASN A 378 3.60 6.23 11.21
N SER A 379 3.95 6.89 12.31
CA SER A 379 4.35 8.30 12.39
C SER A 379 5.51 8.43 13.36
N ASN A 380 6.26 9.54 13.38
CA ASN A 380 7.47 9.67 14.21
C ASN A 380 7.35 9.16 15.66
N GLN A 381 6.17 9.30 16.28
CA GLN A 381 5.93 8.92 17.67
C GLN A 381 5.13 7.63 17.84
N PHE A 382 4.30 7.25 16.86
CA PHE A 382 3.36 6.16 17.01
C PHE A 382 3.53 5.08 15.95
N LEU A 383 3.36 3.84 16.38
CA LEU A 383 3.00 2.71 15.52
C LEU A 383 1.59 2.29 15.94
N GLY A 384 0.72 2.01 14.99
CA GLY A 384 -0.60 1.46 15.33
C GLY A 384 -1.17 0.53 14.28
N PHE A 385 -2.10 -0.30 14.71
CA PHE A 385 -2.84 -1.23 13.86
C PHE A 385 -4.15 -1.60 14.54
N ALA A 386 -5.05 -2.22 13.80
CA ALA A 386 -6.34 -2.70 14.27
C ALA A 386 -6.48 -4.19 14.05
N TYR A 387 -7.18 -4.86 14.97
CA TYR A 387 -7.68 -6.21 14.75
C TYR A 387 -9.15 -6.14 14.35
N ASN A 388 -9.45 -6.65 13.17
CA ASN A 388 -10.81 -6.74 12.66
C ASN A 388 -11.36 -8.11 13.06
N GLN A 389 -12.15 -8.17 14.13
CA GLN A 389 -12.75 -9.40 14.66
C GLN A 389 -13.92 -9.89 13.79
N SER A 390 -13.82 -9.82 12.46
CA SER A 390 -14.86 -10.21 11.51
C SER A 390 -15.07 -11.72 11.39
N VAL A 391 -14.77 -12.50 12.45
CA VAL A 391 -14.92 -13.97 12.46
C VAL A 391 -15.89 -14.45 13.56
N ASN A 392 -16.48 -13.55 14.36
CA ASN A 392 -17.49 -13.97 15.34
C ASN A 392 -18.89 -13.44 14.97
N PRO A 393 -19.84 -14.31 14.57
CA PRO A 393 -21.20 -13.93 14.15
C PRO A 393 -22.07 -13.36 15.28
N ASN A 394 -21.53 -13.23 16.50
CA ASN A 394 -22.18 -12.54 17.62
C ASN A 394 -21.76 -11.05 17.73
N SER A 395 -21.18 -10.49 16.66
CA SER A 395 -21.14 -9.06 16.28
C SER A 395 -21.24 -8.03 17.42
N ASP A 396 -20.15 -7.83 18.16
CA ASP A 396 -19.97 -6.52 18.77
C ASP A 396 -19.40 -5.61 17.69
N ASN A 397 -20.09 -4.52 17.36
CA ASN A 397 -19.67 -3.46 16.44
C ASN A 397 -18.40 -2.75 16.92
N ARG A 398 -17.33 -3.52 17.12
CA ARG A 398 -16.18 -3.23 17.96
C ARG A 398 -14.90 -3.51 17.19
N VAL A 399 -13.97 -2.57 17.29
CA VAL A 399 -12.61 -2.69 16.78
C VAL A 399 -11.64 -2.59 17.94
N GLU A 400 -10.58 -3.38 17.89
CA GLU A 400 -9.45 -3.30 18.80
C GLU A 400 -8.29 -2.60 18.10
N PHE A 401 -7.95 -1.40 18.55
CA PHE A 401 -6.73 -0.71 18.13
C PHE A 401 -5.60 -1.01 19.10
N THR A 402 -4.42 -1.27 18.58
CA THR A 402 -3.17 -1.29 19.34
C THR A 402 -2.35 -0.07 18.93
N VAL A 403 -1.86 0.67 19.91
CA VAL A 403 -0.99 1.83 19.72
C VAL A 403 0.29 1.62 20.53
N ILE A 404 1.43 1.68 19.87
CA ILE A 404 2.75 1.61 20.49
C ILE A 404 3.35 3.00 20.41
N ASN A 405 3.66 3.61 21.57
CA ASN A 405 4.47 4.82 21.60
C ASN A 405 5.95 4.42 21.47
N THR A 406 6.59 4.87 20.40
CA THR A 406 7.95 4.48 20.06
C THR A 406 9.01 5.45 20.54
N GLU A 407 8.62 6.60 21.11
CA GLU A 407 9.58 7.41 21.84
C GLU A 407 10.07 6.58 23.04
N ALA A 408 11.39 6.54 23.22
CA ALA A 408 11.97 5.85 24.36
C ALA A 408 11.39 6.46 25.63
N VAL A 409 10.84 5.62 26.51
CA VAL A 409 10.66 6.01 27.90
C VAL A 409 12.08 6.03 28.48
N ASP A 410 12.67 7.22 28.56
CA ASP A 410 13.95 7.47 29.22
C ASP A 410 13.95 6.95 30.67
#